data_AF-A0A317I7R8-F1
#
_entry.id   AF-A0A317I7R8-F1
#
_cell.length_a   1.000
_cell.length_b   1.000
_cell.length_c   1.000
_cell.angle_alpha   90.00
_cell.angle_beta   90.00
_cell.angle_gamma   90.00
#
_symmetry.space_group_name_H-M   'P 1'
#
loop_
_entity.id
_entity.type
_entity.pdbx_description
1 polymer ?
#
loop_
_entity_poly.entity_id
_entity_poly.type
_entity_poly.pdbx_seq_one_letter_code
_entity_poly.pdbx_strand_id
1 'polypeptide(L)'
;MVHHAMSIVGFIIFAGISWLLSSNRRNVAWKTITSGIALQFLIGLIIFRLPVSYRILIWLNDAVVALLNASKAGSVFLFGPLAASPGEQGSIGFILMFQVLPVVIFFSAVTSMLYHLRVLQIFVRLFAKLFHRTMKISGAESLSSAANIFLGIESALVVRPYLERMTRSELMLILTTGLATVASSSLGVYVAFLTPVFPQVAGHMLSASILAIPASVVAAKLLVPETETPETLAAVPPDDESERSKNLISALIQGAMEGLKLAAGISALLIAILGVVALLDKLLGALGSLFGMSEPLSIVRILSWFFYPFAYLLGLQSSDVPTAARLLGERVILTEVVSYNHLAQLITSGQINDPRTVVILTYALCGFAHVAAVAIFVGGTAVLAPSRRDDLASLGLRALLAATLATLMTGSVAGIFSSGQQVLLR
;
A
#
# COMPACT_ATOMS: atom_id res chain seq x y z
N MET A 1 0.38 26.76 -8.25
CA MET A 1 1.45 26.98 -7.24
C MET A 1 0.98 26.72 -5.81
N VAL A 2 -0.13 27.30 -5.35
CA VAL A 2 -0.66 27.12 -3.98
C VAL A 2 -0.84 25.65 -3.58
N HIS A 3 -1.44 24.84 -4.46
CA HIS A 3 -1.68 23.42 -4.19
C HIS A 3 -0.40 22.58 -4.00
N HIS A 4 0.67 22.87 -4.74
CA HIS A 4 1.96 22.17 -4.57
C HIS A 4 2.61 22.56 -3.24
N ALA A 5 2.57 23.85 -2.89
CA ALA A 5 3.05 24.32 -1.60
C ALA A 5 2.28 23.68 -0.43
N MET A 6 0.96 23.51 -0.59
CA MET A 6 0.15 22.79 0.39
C MET A 6 0.61 21.34 0.54
N SER A 7 0.92 20.62 -0.55
CA SER A 7 1.46 19.26 -0.47
C SER A 7 2.81 19.20 0.29
N ILE A 8 3.67 20.23 0.15
CA ILE A 8 4.92 20.36 0.94
C ILE A 8 4.60 20.55 2.43
N VAL A 9 3.68 21.46 2.74
CA VAL A 9 3.25 21.71 4.13
C VAL A 9 2.65 20.45 4.73
N GLY A 10 1.81 19.73 3.98
CA GLY A 10 1.25 18.45 4.40
C GLY A 10 2.32 17.42 4.70
N PHE A 11 3.32 17.25 3.82
CA PHE A 11 4.45 16.35 4.05
C PHE A 11 5.16 16.65 5.38
N ILE A 12 5.47 17.92 5.62
CA ILE A 12 6.14 18.37 6.86
C ILE A 12 5.26 18.11 8.07
N ILE A 13 3.95 18.37 7.99
CA ILE A 13 2.99 18.11 9.07
C ILE A 13 2.88 16.61 9.34
N PHE A 14 2.82 15.74 8.33
CA PHE A 14 2.73 14.29 8.54
C PHE A 14 3.98 13.72 9.21
N ALA A 15 5.17 14.18 8.80
CA ALA A 15 6.42 13.88 9.50
C ALA A 15 6.41 14.46 10.93
N GLY A 16 5.90 15.69 11.09
CA GLY A 16 5.75 16.35 12.39
C GLY A 16 4.82 15.60 13.35
N ILE A 17 3.71 15.05 12.86
CA ILE A 17 2.79 14.20 13.65
C ILE A 17 3.51 12.94 14.10
N SER A 18 4.27 12.29 13.20
CA SER A 18 5.08 11.12 13.56
C SER A 18 6.08 11.44 14.68
N TRP A 19 6.73 12.61 14.62
CA TRP A 19 7.66 13.07 15.65
C TRP A 19 6.97 13.45 16.96
N LEU A 20 5.82 14.14 16.90
CA LEU A 20 5.05 14.52 18.08
C LEU A 20 4.56 13.29 18.85
N LEU A 21 4.17 12.23 18.15
CA LEU A 21 3.69 10.99 18.74
C LEU A 21 4.82 9.98 19.02
N SER A 22 6.08 10.40 18.90
CA SER A 22 7.27 9.58 19.15
C SER A 22 7.32 9.04 20.59
N SER A 23 7.73 7.78 20.74
CA SER A 23 8.02 7.18 22.04
C SER A 23 9.25 7.78 22.72
N ASN A 24 10.21 8.31 21.96
CA ASN A 24 11.43 8.92 22.49
C ASN A 24 12.04 9.95 21.53
N ARG A 25 11.54 11.19 21.59
CA ARG A 25 11.97 12.30 20.71
C ARG A 25 13.47 12.62 20.78
N ARG A 26 14.17 12.23 21.86
CA ARG A 26 15.61 12.51 22.05
C ARG A 26 16.50 11.55 21.27
N ASN A 27 16.04 10.32 21.00
CA ASN A 27 16.82 9.29 20.33
C ASN A 27 16.54 9.18 18.82
N VAL A 28 15.86 10.18 18.23
CA VAL A 28 15.61 10.22 16.79
C VAL A 28 16.93 10.33 16.02
N ALA A 29 17.21 9.32 15.20
CA ALA A 29 18.37 9.32 14.31
C ALA A 29 18.13 10.26 13.11
N TRP A 30 18.35 11.57 13.30
CA TRP A 30 18.05 12.58 12.29
C TRP A 30 18.72 12.34 10.94
N LYS A 31 19.91 11.72 10.90
CA LYS A 31 20.56 11.33 9.64
C LYS A 31 19.69 10.36 8.83
N THR A 32 19.09 9.36 9.47
CA THR A 32 18.15 8.42 8.84
C THR A 32 16.90 9.14 8.34
N ILE A 33 16.34 10.04 9.16
CA ILE A 33 15.14 10.80 8.81
C ILE A 33 15.39 11.72 7.62
N THR A 34 16.46 12.54 7.65
CA THR A 34 16.81 13.45 6.55
C THR A 34 17.15 12.68 5.28
N SER A 35 17.86 11.55 5.38
CA SER A 35 18.13 10.68 4.23
C SER A 35 16.83 10.10 3.65
N GLY A 36 15.91 9.64 4.49
CA GLY A 36 14.61 9.11 4.04
C GLY A 36 13.73 10.17 3.37
N ILE A 37 13.70 11.40 3.89
CA ILE A 37 13.01 12.53 3.26
C ILE A 37 13.65 12.89 1.92
N ALA A 38 14.98 13.01 1.88
CA ALA A 38 15.72 13.31 0.66
C ALA A 38 15.50 12.24 -0.41
N LEU A 39 15.49 10.96 -0.02
CA LEU A 39 15.25 9.85 -0.92
C LEU A 39 13.81 9.85 -1.45
N GLN A 40 12.80 10.18 -0.63
CA GLN A 40 11.42 10.36 -1.09
C GLN A 40 11.30 11.44 -2.16
N PHE A 41 11.89 12.61 -1.92
CA PHE A 41 11.86 13.71 -2.89
C PHE A 41 12.68 13.41 -4.14
N LEU A 42 13.81 12.72 -4.01
CA LEU A 42 14.61 12.29 -5.16
C LEU A 42 13.84 11.28 -6.02
N ILE A 43 13.23 10.27 -5.41
CA ILE A 43 12.40 9.29 -6.12
C ILE A 43 11.20 9.98 -6.77
N GLY A 44 10.49 10.86 -6.06
CA GLY A 44 9.41 11.66 -6.62
C GLY A 44 9.84 12.53 -7.80
N LEU A 45 10.98 13.22 -7.68
CA LEU A 45 11.55 13.99 -8.78
C LEU A 45 11.86 13.11 -10.00
N ILE A 46 12.46 11.94 -9.79
CA ILE A 46 12.75 10.98 -10.86
C ILE A 46 11.45 10.52 -11.52
N ILE A 47 10.46 10.06 -10.77
CA ILE A 47 9.20 9.53 -11.33
C ILE A 47 8.43 10.60 -12.10
N PHE A 48 8.29 11.81 -11.55
CA PHE A 48 7.35 12.80 -12.08
C PHE A 48 7.99 13.86 -12.99
N ARG A 49 9.31 14.09 -12.92
CA ARG A 49 9.97 15.18 -13.66
C ARG A 49 11.03 14.73 -14.67
N LEU A 50 11.65 13.56 -14.53
CA LEU A 50 12.65 13.11 -15.49
C LEU A 50 11.97 12.57 -16.77
N PRO A 51 12.30 13.05 -17.98
CA PRO A 51 11.66 12.56 -19.22
C PRO A 51 11.89 11.07 -19.49
N VAL A 52 13.04 10.54 -19.04
CA VAL A 52 13.38 9.12 -19.21
C VAL A 52 12.52 8.22 -18.32
N SER A 53 12.11 8.69 -17.13
CA SER A 53 11.28 7.89 -16.25
C SER A 53 9.91 7.62 -16.85
N TYR A 54 9.33 8.58 -17.58
CA TYR A 54 8.08 8.38 -18.31
C TYR A 54 8.13 7.16 -19.24
N ARG A 55 9.23 6.97 -19.97
CA ARG A 55 9.41 5.80 -20.86
C ARG A 55 9.48 4.50 -20.05
N ILE A 56 10.18 4.51 -18.93
CA ILE A 56 10.28 3.34 -18.04
C ILE A 56 8.92 3.03 -17.41
N LEU A 57 8.17 4.05 -16.98
CA LEU A 57 6.84 3.90 -16.39
C LEU A 57 5.85 3.32 -17.38
N ILE A 58 5.84 3.79 -18.63
CA ILE A 58 5.00 3.21 -19.69
C ILE A 58 5.40 1.75 -19.92
N TRP A 59 6.69 1.45 -20.06
CA TRP A 59 7.13 0.08 -20.27
C TRP A 59 6.71 -0.85 -19.12
N LEU A 60 6.86 -0.41 -17.87
CA LEU A 60 6.37 -1.13 -16.69
C LEU A 60 4.85 -1.27 -16.70
N ASN A 61 4.14 -0.21 -17.09
CA ASN A 61 2.69 -0.20 -17.18
C ASN A 61 2.21 -1.23 -18.21
N ASP A 62 2.77 -1.22 -19.41
CA ASP A 62 2.44 -2.14 -20.49
C ASP A 62 2.73 -3.59 -20.10
N ALA A 63 3.84 -3.84 -19.40
CA ALA A 63 4.16 -5.16 -18.88
C ALA A 63 3.11 -5.66 -17.86
N VAL A 64 2.67 -4.81 -16.93
CA VAL A 64 1.64 -5.17 -15.94
C VAL A 64 0.28 -5.34 -16.61
N VAL A 65 -0.09 -4.47 -17.55
CA VAL A 65 -1.34 -4.58 -18.32
C VAL A 65 -1.36 -5.84 -19.18
N ALA A 66 -0.22 -6.23 -19.77
CA ALA A 66 -0.09 -7.49 -20.49
C ALA A 66 -0.33 -8.70 -19.57
N LEU A 67 0.22 -8.68 -18.35
CA LEU A 67 -0.05 -9.71 -17.34
C LEU A 67 -1.53 -9.75 -16.92
N LEU A 68 -2.16 -8.59 -16.75
CA LEU A 68 -3.59 -8.51 -16.46
C LEU A 68 -4.44 -9.10 -17.59
N ASN A 69 -4.15 -8.75 -18.83
CA ASN A 69 -4.84 -9.29 -19.99
C ASN A 69 -4.62 -10.80 -20.15
N ALA A 70 -3.41 -11.30 -19.88
CA ALA A 70 -3.14 -12.73 -19.87
C ALA A 70 -3.95 -13.47 -18.79
N SER A 71 -4.12 -12.85 -17.61
CA SER A 71 -4.92 -13.43 -16.53
C SER A 71 -6.40 -13.62 -16.91
N LYS A 72 -6.94 -12.76 -17.79
CA LYS A 72 -8.33 -12.87 -18.29
C LYS A 72 -8.60 -14.18 -19.03
N ALA A 73 -7.61 -14.74 -19.72
CA ALA A 73 -7.79 -16.00 -20.45
C ALA A 73 -8.22 -17.15 -19.52
N GLY A 74 -7.60 -17.23 -18.33
CA GLY A 74 -7.95 -18.23 -17.33
C GLY A 74 -9.31 -17.98 -16.67
N SER A 75 -9.63 -16.73 -16.33
CA SER A 75 -10.91 -16.39 -15.70
C SER A 75 -12.10 -16.56 -16.65
N VAL A 76 -11.96 -16.16 -17.93
CA VAL A 76 -13.00 -16.35 -18.96
C VAL A 76 -13.24 -17.83 -19.23
N PHE A 77 -12.18 -18.65 -19.28
CA PHE A 77 -12.34 -20.10 -19.44
C PHE A 77 -13.10 -20.74 -18.26
N LEU A 78 -12.78 -20.36 -17.02
CA LEU A 78 -13.39 -20.96 -15.83
C LEU A 78 -14.80 -20.45 -15.53
N PHE A 79 -15.07 -19.16 -15.78
CA PHE A 79 -16.29 -18.49 -15.32
C PHE A 79 -17.18 -17.97 -16.45
N GLY A 80 -16.73 -18.03 -17.71
CA GLY A 80 -17.51 -17.61 -18.88
C GLY A 80 -18.00 -16.15 -18.75
N PRO A 81 -19.28 -15.88 -19.02
CA PRO A 81 -19.86 -14.53 -18.94
C PRO A 81 -19.68 -13.81 -17.59
N LEU A 82 -19.48 -14.54 -16.49
CA LEU A 82 -19.27 -13.94 -15.17
C LEU A 82 -17.93 -13.19 -15.07
N ALA A 83 -16.92 -13.60 -15.86
CA ALA A 83 -15.61 -12.94 -15.94
C ALA A 83 -15.59 -11.76 -16.93
N ALA A 84 -16.66 -11.54 -17.71
CA ALA A 84 -16.73 -10.44 -18.67
C ALA A 84 -16.92 -9.09 -17.95
N SER A 85 -16.03 -8.15 -18.22
CA SER A 85 -16.04 -6.80 -17.63
C SER A 85 -17.27 -6.01 -18.08
N PRO A 86 -17.76 -5.04 -17.29
CA PRO A 86 -18.89 -4.21 -17.70
C PRO A 86 -18.65 -3.57 -19.08
N GLY A 87 -19.59 -3.77 -20.01
CA GLY A 87 -19.49 -3.29 -21.39
C GLY A 87 -18.88 -4.29 -22.39
N GLU A 88 -18.31 -5.41 -21.93
CA GLU A 88 -17.92 -6.52 -22.81
C GLU A 88 -19.16 -7.35 -23.22
N GLN A 89 -19.11 -7.96 -24.41
CA GLN A 89 -20.21 -8.76 -24.94
C GLN A 89 -20.51 -9.96 -24.03
N GLY A 90 -21.75 -10.07 -23.55
CA GLY A 90 -22.15 -11.11 -22.59
C GLY A 90 -21.93 -10.74 -21.13
N SER A 91 -21.44 -9.54 -20.81
CA SER A 91 -21.34 -9.07 -19.42
C SER A 91 -22.71 -8.88 -18.79
N ILE A 92 -22.87 -9.36 -17.56
CA ILE A 92 -24.09 -9.18 -16.74
C ILE A 92 -23.93 -8.08 -15.68
N GLY A 93 -22.88 -7.25 -15.79
CA GLY A 93 -22.54 -6.21 -14.84
C GLY A 93 -21.20 -6.46 -14.14
N PHE A 94 -20.91 -5.64 -13.13
CA PHE A 94 -19.65 -5.73 -12.39
C PHE A 94 -19.75 -6.77 -11.26
N ILE A 95 -18.88 -7.79 -11.31
CA ILE A 95 -18.81 -8.84 -10.28
C ILE A 95 -17.36 -9.02 -9.84
N LEU A 96 -17.02 -8.35 -8.73
CA LEU A 96 -15.66 -8.32 -8.16
C LEU A 96 -15.01 -9.71 -8.07
N MET A 97 -15.78 -10.70 -7.58
CA MET A 97 -15.31 -12.06 -7.33
C MET A 97 -14.79 -12.78 -8.58
N PHE A 98 -15.41 -12.56 -9.74
CA PHE A 98 -15.08 -13.29 -10.98
C PHE A 98 -14.29 -12.47 -11.99
N GLN A 99 -14.31 -11.14 -11.86
CA GLN A 99 -13.65 -10.23 -12.81
C GLN A 99 -12.29 -9.75 -12.32
N VAL A 100 -12.13 -9.59 -11.00
CA VAL A 100 -10.97 -8.87 -10.44
C VAL A 100 -10.17 -9.74 -9.49
N LEU A 101 -10.80 -10.47 -8.58
CA LEU A 101 -10.06 -11.34 -7.64
C LEU A 101 -9.28 -12.50 -8.29
N PRO A 102 -9.65 -13.06 -9.45
CA PRO A 102 -8.81 -14.07 -10.12
C PRO A 102 -7.43 -13.54 -10.54
N VAL A 103 -7.30 -12.22 -10.73
CA VAL A 103 -6.01 -11.56 -10.99
C VAL A 103 -5.01 -11.84 -9.86
N VAL A 104 -5.48 -11.88 -8.60
CA VAL A 104 -4.65 -12.18 -7.43
C VAL A 104 -4.02 -13.57 -7.55
N ILE A 105 -4.79 -14.57 -8.00
CA ILE A 105 -4.32 -15.95 -8.20
C ILE A 105 -3.18 -15.96 -9.23
N PHE A 106 -3.40 -15.30 -10.37
CA PHE A 106 -2.41 -15.24 -11.43
C PHE A 106 -1.14 -14.49 -11.02
N PHE A 107 -1.28 -13.30 -10.43
CA PHE A 107 -0.12 -12.51 -9.99
C PHE A 107 0.67 -13.21 -8.88
N SER A 108 0.02 -13.90 -7.94
CA SER A 108 0.73 -14.71 -6.94
C SER A 108 1.50 -15.87 -7.58
N ALA A 109 0.91 -16.55 -8.56
CA ALA A 109 1.57 -17.62 -9.30
C ALA A 109 2.82 -17.12 -10.06
N VAL A 110 2.69 -16.01 -10.79
CA VAL A 110 3.81 -15.37 -11.52
C VAL A 110 4.88 -14.86 -10.55
N THR A 111 4.48 -14.22 -9.46
CA THR A 111 5.42 -13.72 -8.44
C THR A 111 6.23 -14.87 -7.84
N SER A 112 5.57 -15.99 -7.49
CA SER A 112 6.24 -17.20 -6.99
C SER A 112 7.22 -17.79 -8.02
N MET A 113 6.84 -17.83 -9.31
CA MET A 113 7.75 -18.25 -10.38
C MET A 113 8.97 -17.33 -10.48
N LEU A 114 8.78 -16.00 -10.50
CA LEU A 114 9.87 -15.03 -10.58
C LEU A 114 10.79 -15.10 -9.36
N TYR A 115 10.23 -15.40 -8.18
CA TYR A 115 10.98 -15.67 -6.97
C TYR A 115 11.80 -16.97 -7.12
N HIS A 116 11.20 -18.06 -7.62
CA HIS A 116 11.95 -19.30 -7.88
C HIS A 116 13.09 -19.08 -8.88
N LEU A 117 12.89 -18.26 -9.91
CA LEU A 117 13.87 -17.93 -10.95
C LEU A 117 14.95 -16.92 -10.53
N ARG A 118 14.93 -16.42 -9.28
CA ARG A 118 15.87 -15.41 -8.75
C ARG A 118 15.73 -14.00 -9.35
N VAL A 119 14.69 -13.74 -10.13
CA VAL A 119 14.47 -12.42 -10.74
C VAL A 119 14.13 -11.40 -9.67
N LEU A 120 13.18 -11.71 -8.78
CA LEU A 120 12.76 -10.79 -7.72
C LEU A 120 13.89 -10.53 -6.71
N GLN A 121 14.68 -11.53 -6.37
CA GLN A 121 15.78 -11.41 -5.40
C GLN A 121 16.83 -10.41 -5.86
N ILE A 122 17.11 -10.31 -7.18
CA ILE A 122 18.02 -9.31 -7.72
C ILE A 122 17.54 -7.90 -7.36
N PHE A 123 16.26 -7.61 -7.61
CA PHE A 123 15.67 -6.30 -7.32
C PHE A 123 15.56 -6.05 -5.81
N VAL A 124 15.10 -7.04 -5.04
CA VAL A 124 14.99 -6.95 -3.57
C VAL A 124 16.35 -6.64 -2.96
N ARG A 125 17.43 -7.34 -3.35
CA ARG A 125 18.78 -7.05 -2.84
C ARG A 125 19.31 -5.70 -3.30
N LEU A 126 19.02 -5.28 -4.52
CA LEU A 126 19.41 -3.97 -5.02
C LEU A 126 18.79 -2.86 -4.15
N PHE A 127 17.47 -2.92 -3.93
CA PHE A 127 16.76 -1.96 -3.09
C PHE A 127 17.18 -2.06 -1.62
N ALA A 128 17.38 -3.26 -1.09
CA ALA A 128 17.86 -3.46 0.27
C ALA A 128 19.22 -2.79 0.48
N LYS A 129 20.19 -3.00 -0.42
CA LYS A 129 21.50 -2.32 -0.35
C LYS A 129 21.39 -0.81 -0.49
N LEU A 130 20.52 -0.34 -1.40
CA LEU A 130 20.26 1.09 -1.58
C LEU A 130 19.74 1.72 -0.29
N PHE A 131 18.68 1.15 0.29
CA PHE A 131 18.02 1.67 1.49
C PHE A 131 18.90 1.56 2.72
N HIS A 132 19.55 0.43 2.95
CA HIS A 132 20.52 0.22 4.01
C HIS A 132 21.64 1.28 3.96
N ARG A 133 22.26 1.47 2.79
CA ARG A 133 23.39 2.41 2.63
C ARG A 133 22.98 3.88 2.76
N THR A 134 21.83 4.24 2.21
CA THR A 134 21.37 5.65 2.16
C THR A 134 20.74 6.10 3.48
N MET A 135 19.89 5.27 4.07
CA MET A 135 19.13 5.60 5.28
C MET A 135 19.77 5.08 6.58
N LYS A 136 20.82 4.25 6.50
CA LYS A 136 21.56 3.71 7.66
C LYS A 136 20.67 2.93 8.63
N ILE A 137 19.68 2.25 8.08
CA ILE A 137 18.81 1.28 8.77
C ILE A 137 19.50 -0.10 8.81
N SER A 138 19.07 -1.00 9.69
CA SER A 138 19.67 -2.34 9.77
C SER A 138 19.50 -3.13 8.47
N GLY A 139 20.39 -4.08 8.23
CA GLY A 139 20.36 -4.90 7.03
C GLY A 139 19.08 -5.75 6.91
N ALA A 140 18.62 -6.35 8.01
CA ALA A 140 17.41 -7.14 8.06
C ALA A 140 16.16 -6.28 7.82
N GLU A 141 15.99 -5.19 8.56
CA GLU A 141 14.81 -4.34 8.35
C GLU A 141 14.79 -3.74 6.94
N SER A 142 15.96 -3.41 6.37
CA SER A 142 16.08 -2.96 4.99
C SER A 142 15.73 -4.03 3.96
N LEU A 143 16.11 -5.29 4.21
CA LEU A 143 15.83 -6.41 3.32
C LEU A 143 14.33 -6.74 3.30
N SER A 144 13.71 -6.81 4.47
CA SER A 144 12.26 -7.01 4.60
C SER A 144 11.48 -5.84 3.97
N SER A 145 11.91 -4.61 4.21
CA SER A 145 11.33 -3.41 3.58
C SER A 145 11.42 -3.47 2.05
N ALA A 146 12.57 -3.84 1.50
CA ALA A 146 12.73 -3.97 0.05
C ALA A 146 11.90 -5.13 -0.53
N ALA A 147 11.75 -6.23 0.21
CA ALA A 147 10.88 -7.34 -0.18
C ALA A 147 9.40 -6.92 -0.25
N ASN A 148 8.94 -6.05 0.67
CA ASN A 148 7.58 -5.50 0.70
C ASN A 148 7.18 -4.66 -0.53
N ILE A 149 8.12 -4.29 -1.41
CA ILE A 149 7.80 -3.67 -2.71
C ILE A 149 7.07 -4.68 -3.61
N PHE A 150 7.41 -5.97 -3.49
CA PHE A 150 6.94 -7.03 -4.38
C PHE A 150 6.06 -8.05 -3.67
N LEU A 151 6.38 -8.36 -2.42
CA LEU A 151 5.72 -9.34 -1.57
C LEU A 151 4.81 -8.64 -0.55
N GLY A 152 3.88 -9.39 0.05
CA GLY A 152 3.06 -8.91 1.15
C GLY A 152 3.67 -9.32 2.49
N ILE A 153 2.88 -10.02 3.31
CA ILE A 153 3.32 -10.56 4.61
C ILE A 153 4.53 -11.50 4.49
N GLU A 154 4.74 -12.10 3.31
CA GLU A 154 5.87 -12.98 3.01
C GLU A 154 7.23 -12.25 3.08
N SER A 155 7.24 -10.92 3.02
CA SER A 155 8.45 -10.11 3.23
C SER A 155 9.12 -10.34 4.59
N ALA A 156 8.35 -10.76 5.60
CA ALA A 156 8.89 -11.09 6.93
C ALA A 156 9.63 -12.44 6.92
N LEU A 157 9.26 -13.38 6.04
CA LEU A 157 9.95 -14.67 5.90
C LEU A 157 11.40 -14.50 5.46
N VAL A 158 11.67 -13.51 4.60
CA VAL A 158 13.02 -13.21 4.09
C VAL A 158 14.01 -12.89 5.21
N VAL A 159 13.52 -12.48 6.38
CA VAL A 159 14.33 -12.13 7.55
C VAL A 159 14.00 -12.98 8.78
N ARG A 160 13.31 -14.11 8.58
CA ARG A 160 12.88 -15.02 9.64
C ARG A 160 13.99 -15.36 10.65
N PRO A 161 15.25 -15.66 10.24
CA PRO A 161 16.31 -16.00 11.20
C PRO A 161 16.69 -14.88 12.19
N TYR A 162 16.28 -13.64 11.92
CA TYR A 162 16.60 -12.45 12.71
C TYR A 162 15.41 -11.94 13.53
N LEU A 163 14.16 -12.24 13.14
CA LEU A 163 12.95 -11.67 13.74
C LEU A 163 12.90 -11.77 15.27
N GLU A 164 13.32 -12.90 15.84
CA GLU A 164 13.33 -13.10 17.30
C GLU A 164 14.29 -12.16 18.03
N ARG A 165 15.38 -11.76 17.37
CA ARG A 165 16.46 -10.92 17.93
C ARG A 165 16.39 -9.46 17.49
N MET A 166 15.41 -9.09 16.66
CA MET A 166 15.24 -7.72 16.20
C MET A 166 14.82 -6.77 17.33
N THR A 167 15.30 -5.54 17.30
CA THR A 167 14.90 -4.51 18.26
C THR A 167 13.42 -4.13 18.08
N ARG A 168 12.84 -3.44 19.06
CA ARG A 168 11.45 -2.94 18.92
C ARG A 168 11.29 -1.94 17.76
N SER A 169 12.33 -1.18 17.43
CA SER A 169 12.30 -0.23 16.31
C SER A 169 12.40 -0.95 14.96
N GLU A 170 13.17 -2.03 14.88
CA GLU A 170 13.23 -2.91 13.70
C GLU A 170 11.87 -3.58 13.43
N LEU A 171 11.23 -4.14 14.46
CA LEU A 171 9.89 -4.73 14.33
C LEU A 171 8.84 -3.69 13.94
N MET A 172 8.93 -2.47 14.48
CA MET A 172 8.07 -1.37 14.09
C MET A 172 8.20 -1.06 12.60
N LEU A 173 9.42 -1.03 12.05
CA LEU A 173 9.62 -0.78 10.62
C LEU A 173 9.05 -1.90 9.76
N ILE A 174 9.27 -3.18 10.12
CA ILE A 174 8.69 -4.32 9.37
C ILE A 174 7.17 -4.17 9.27
N LEU A 175 6.49 -3.98 10.40
CA LEU A 175 5.03 -3.82 10.43
C LEU A 175 4.59 -2.58 9.66
N THR A 176 5.30 -1.45 9.81
CA THR A 176 4.97 -0.21 9.09
C THR A 176 5.09 -0.39 7.59
N THR A 177 6.18 -1.01 7.10
CA THR A 177 6.35 -1.24 5.66
C THR A 177 5.30 -2.18 5.09
N GLY A 178 4.98 -3.27 5.80
CA GLY A 178 3.93 -4.17 5.36
C GLY A 178 2.57 -3.48 5.23
N LEU A 179 2.24 -2.59 6.17
CA LEU A 179 1.00 -1.83 6.15
C LEU A 179 1.03 -0.64 5.16
N ALA A 180 2.20 -0.10 4.84
CA ALA A 180 2.34 1.08 3.99
C ALA A 180 2.52 0.76 2.51
N THR A 181 2.80 -0.50 2.16
CA THR A 181 2.92 -0.95 0.77
C THR A 181 1.75 -1.85 0.38
N VAL A 182 1.71 -2.19 -0.91
CA VAL A 182 0.78 -3.18 -1.46
C VAL A 182 1.59 -4.33 -2.05
N ALA A 183 1.11 -5.56 -1.86
CA ALA A 183 1.71 -6.73 -2.48
C ALA A 183 1.44 -6.72 -4.00
N SER A 184 2.36 -7.27 -4.80
CA SER A 184 2.16 -7.38 -6.27
C SER A 184 0.88 -8.14 -6.63
N SER A 185 0.49 -9.12 -5.82
CA SER A 185 -0.75 -9.89 -5.97
C SER A 185 -2.01 -9.03 -5.84
N SER A 186 -2.03 -8.10 -4.88
CA SER A 186 -3.12 -7.14 -4.70
C SER A 186 -3.08 -5.96 -5.67
N LEU A 187 -1.88 -5.57 -6.14
CA LEU A 187 -1.71 -4.46 -7.08
C LEU A 187 -2.56 -4.65 -8.35
N GLY A 188 -2.64 -5.89 -8.84
CA GLY A 188 -3.46 -6.21 -10.01
C GLY A 188 -4.95 -5.89 -9.84
N VAL A 189 -5.51 -5.99 -8.61
CA VAL A 189 -6.90 -5.62 -8.31
C VAL A 189 -7.12 -4.13 -8.55
N TYR A 190 -6.24 -3.29 -8.03
CA TYR A 190 -6.37 -1.84 -8.12
C TYR A 190 -6.10 -1.33 -9.53
N VAL A 191 -5.12 -1.92 -10.23
CA VAL A 191 -4.87 -1.62 -11.64
C VAL A 191 -6.08 -2.02 -12.48
N ALA A 192 -6.74 -3.15 -12.22
CA ALA A 192 -7.96 -3.51 -12.94
C ALA A 192 -9.08 -2.49 -12.73
N PHE A 193 -9.24 -1.91 -11.54
CA PHE A 193 -10.23 -0.84 -11.30
C PHE A 193 -9.90 0.46 -12.01
N LEU A 194 -8.63 0.86 -11.99
CA LEU A 194 -8.22 2.21 -12.39
C LEU A 194 -7.77 2.30 -13.86
N THR A 195 -7.34 1.22 -14.51
CA THR A 195 -6.91 1.26 -15.93
C THR A 195 -7.91 1.93 -16.88
N PRO A 196 -9.24 1.73 -16.75
CA PRO A 196 -10.22 2.39 -17.63
C PRO A 196 -10.25 3.92 -17.50
N VAL A 197 -9.85 4.47 -16.35
CA VAL A 197 -9.91 5.91 -16.03
C VAL A 197 -8.54 6.57 -15.89
N PHE A 198 -7.50 5.77 -15.66
CA PHE A 198 -6.10 6.17 -15.53
C PHE A 198 -5.21 5.09 -16.18
N PRO A 199 -4.97 5.17 -17.50
CA PRO A 199 -4.29 4.11 -18.26
C PRO A 199 -2.87 3.77 -17.78
N GLN A 200 -2.17 4.75 -17.20
CA GLN A 200 -0.78 4.61 -16.74
C GLN A 200 -0.66 4.20 -15.26
N VAL A 201 -1.78 3.81 -14.63
CA VAL A 201 -1.85 3.59 -13.19
C VAL A 201 -0.88 2.52 -12.69
N ALA A 202 -0.60 1.47 -13.46
CA ALA A 202 0.26 0.38 -12.98
C ALA A 202 1.70 0.84 -12.73
N GLY A 203 2.27 1.63 -13.65
CA GLY A 203 3.59 2.24 -13.46
C GLY A 203 3.61 3.16 -12.24
N HIS A 204 2.53 3.91 -12.02
CA HIS A 204 2.40 4.78 -10.86
C HIS A 204 2.27 4.01 -9.54
N MET A 205 1.53 2.91 -9.48
CA MET A 205 1.38 2.10 -8.28
C MET A 205 2.67 1.37 -7.90
N LEU A 206 3.40 0.85 -8.90
CA LEU A 206 4.73 0.26 -8.66
C LEU A 206 5.71 1.31 -8.09
N SER A 207 5.65 2.53 -8.64
CA SER A 207 6.42 3.66 -8.15
C SER A 207 6.03 4.08 -6.73
N ALA A 208 4.74 4.06 -6.42
CA ALA A 208 4.21 4.33 -5.08
C ALA A 208 4.74 3.31 -4.06
N SER A 209 4.79 2.01 -4.40
CA SER A 209 5.38 0.98 -3.53
C SER A 209 6.86 1.23 -3.21
N ILE A 210 7.67 1.64 -4.21
CA ILE A 210 9.08 1.98 -4.00
C ILE A 210 9.22 3.23 -3.10
N LEU A 211 8.42 4.25 -3.37
CA LEU A 211 8.41 5.50 -2.62
C LEU A 211 7.91 5.33 -1.17
N ALA A 212 7.01 4.37 -0.94
CA ALA A 212 6.47 4.06 0.38
C ALA A 212 7.52 3.51 1.35
N ILE A 213 8.61 2.90 0.88
CA ILE A 213 9.67 2.39 1.75
C ILE A 213 10.38 3.51 2.53
N PRO A 214 11.00 4.52 1.90
CA PRO A 214 11.60 5.61 2.65
C PRO A 214 10.57 6.44 3.43
N ALA A 215 9.31 6.52 2.98
CA ALA A 215 8.23 7.13 3.77
C ALA A 215 7.96 6.35 5.06
N SER A 216 7.92 5.01 4.98
CA SER A 216 7.78 4.11 6.12
C SER A 216 8.94 4.22 7.08
N VAL A 217 10.17 4.31 6.57
CA VAL A 217 11.38 4.53 7.40
C VAL A 217 11.25 5.83 8.18
N VAL A 218 10.84 6.93 7.53
CA VAL A 218 10.64 8.21 8.22
C VAL A 218 9.56 8.11 9.29
N ALA A 219 8.38 7.61 8.96
CA ALA A 219 7.28 7.52 9.92
C ALA A 219 7.58 6.57 11.09
N ALA A 220 8.08 5.37 10.80
CA ALA A 220 8.39 4.35 11.80
C ALA A 220 9.53 4.78 12.73
N LYS A 221 10.65 5.29 12.18
CA LYS A 221 11.81 5.69 12.98
C LYS A 221 11.61 7.03 13.71
N LEU A 222 10.63 7.84 13.31
CA LEU A 222 10.15 8.96 14.13
C LEU A 222 9.26 8.47 15.28
N LEU A 223 8.30 7.58 15.03
CA LEU A 223 7.35 7.09 16.04
C LEU A 223 8.02 6.18 17.08
N VAL A 224 8.90 5.27 16.66
CA VAL A 224 9.65 4.36 17.53
C VAL A 224 11.13 4.40 17.10
N PRO A 225 11.91 5.36 17.60
CA PRO A 225 13.33 5.47 17.27
C PRO A 225 14.14 4.28 17.76
N GLU A 226 15.25 4.00 17.09
CA GLU A 226 16.20 2.95 17.47
C GLU A 226 16.91 3.32 18.78
N THR A 227 16.76 2.47 19.80
CA THR A 227 17.39 2.67 21.12
C THR A 227 18.39 1.58 21.47
N GLU A 228 18.43 0.52 20.69
CA GLU A 228 19.26 -0.67 20.87
C GLU A 228 20.23 -0.79 19.69
N THR A 229 21.10 -1.80 19.70
CA THR A 229 22.03 -2.05 18.58
C THR A 229 21.54 -3.22 17.75
N PRO A 230 21.12 -3.00 16.49
CA PRO A 230 20.70 -4.08 15.60
C PRO A 230 21.82 -5.07 15.26
N GLU A 231 21.52 -6.36 15.24
CA GLU A 231 22.47 -7.44 14.88
C GLU A 231 23.03 -7.28 13.46
N THR A 232 22.20 -6.80 12.53
CA THR A 232 22.55 -6.69 11.11
C THR A 232 22.90 -5.26 10.68
N LEU A 233 23.33 -4.41 11.61
CA LEU A 233 23.66 -3.01 11.29
C LEU A 233 24.83 -2.88 10.29
N ALA A 234 25.72 -3.86 10.24
CA ALA A 234 26.92 -3.80 9.40
C ALA A 234 26.66 -4.12 7.91
N ALA A 235 25.68 -4.97 7.60
CA ALA A 235 25.43 -5.42 6.24
C ALA A 235 24.03 -6.02 6.07
N VAL A 236 23.53 -5.98 4.83
CA VAL A 236 22.35 -6.73 4.42
C VAL A 236 22.65 -8.24 4.49
N PRO A 237 21.81 -9.03 5.19
CA PRO A 237 21.96 -10.48 5.27
C PRO A 237 22.03 -11.17 3.89
N PRO A 238 22.70 -12.34 3.80
CA PRO A 238 22.59 -13.20 2.63
C PRO A 238 21.18 -13.77 2.49
N ASP A 239 20.81 -14.18 1.27
CA ASP A 239 19.52 -14.85 1.04
C ASP A 239 19.51 -16.20 1.77
N ASP A 240 18.40 -16.51 2.41
CA ASP A 240 18.15 -17.84 2.94
C ASP A 240 17.70 -18.76 1.78
N GLU A 241 18.52 -19.76 1.44
CA GLU A 241 18.23 -20.70 0.35
C GLU A 241 17.31 -21.86 0.78
N SER A 242 16.93 -21.94 2.06
CA SER A 242 16.28 -23.13 2.64
C SER A 242 14.82 -23.35 2.24
N GLU A 243 14.09 -22.32 1.78
CA GLU A 243 12.66 -22.42 1.44
C GLU A 243 12.37 -22.34 -0.07
N ARG A 244 13.18 -23.00 -0.90
CA ARG A 244 12.98 -23.01 -2.37
C ARG A 244 12.04 -24.14 -2.81
N SER A 245 11.06 -23.81 -3.65
CA SER A 245 10.28 -24.81 -4.38
C SER A 245 11.21 -25.68 -5.25
N LYS A 246 10.90 -26.97 -5.35
CA LYS A 246 11.80 -27.97 -6.00
C LYS A 246 11.98 -27.74 -7.50
N ASN A 247 11.00 -27.12 -8.16
CA ASN A 247 11.05 -26.78 -9.59
C ASN A 247 10.05 -25.64 -9.90
N LEU A 248 10.14 -25.11 -11.13
CA LEU A 248 9.34 -23.97 -11.57
C LEU A 248 7.82 -24.25 -11.54
N ILE A 249 7.39 -25.45 -11.91
CA ILE A 249 5.96 -25.83 -11.89
C ILE A 249 5.47 -25.91 -10.45
N SER A 250 6.28 -26.42 -9.52
CA SER A 250 5.98 -26.42 -8.10
C SER A 250 5.83 -24.99 -7.57
N ALA A 251 6.67 -24.04 -8.02
CA ALA A 251 6.54 -22.63 -7.67
C ALA A 251 5.20 -22.03 -8.17
N LEU A 252 4.86 -22.30 -9.43
CA LEU A 252 3.60 -21.87 -10.03
C LEU A 252 2.39 -22.40 -9.25
N ILE A 253 2.35 -23.70 -8.95
CA ILE A 253 1.26 -24.35 -8.21
C ILE A 253 1.14 -23.74 -6.81
N GLN A 254 2.26 -23.61 -6.09
CA GLN A 254 2.27 -23.03 -4.75
C GLN A 254 1.74 -21.60 -4.77
N GLY A 255 2.26 -20.76 -5.68
CA GLY A 255 1.84 -19.37 -5.80
C GLY A 255 0.37 -19.21 -6.20
N ALA A 256 -0.15 -20.09 -7.07
CA ALA A 256 -1.56 -20.11 -7.42
C ALA A 256 -2.44 -20.48 -6.21
N MET A 257 -2.05 -21.48 -5.41
CA MET A 257 -2.79 -21.88 -4.21
C MET A 257 -2.73 -20.82 -3.11
N GLU A 258 -1.60 -20.14 -2.95
CA GLU A 258 -1.46 -18.99 -2.05
C GLU A 258 -2.32 -17.82 -2.53
N GLY A 259 -2.32 -17.52 -3.83
CA GLY A 259 -3.19 -16.52 -4.43
C GLY A 259 -4.67 -16.83 -4.27
N LEU A 260 -5.08 -18.09 -4.38
CA LEU A 260 -6.46 -18.51 -4.10
C LEU A 260 -6.85 -18.27 -2.65
N LYS A 261 -5.98 -18.63 -1.69
CA LYS A 261 -6.19 -18.34 -0.27
C LYS A 261 -6.31 -16.84 -0.02
N LEU A 262 -5.46 -16.04 -0.67
CA LEU A 262 -5.51 -14.58 -0.57
C LEU A 262 -6.82 -14.02 -1.14
N ALA A 263 -7.24 -14.45 -2.34
CA ALA A 263 -8.50 -14.03 -2.95
C ALA A 263 -9.71 -14.41 -2.08
N ALA A 264 -9.74 -15.63 -1.55
CA ALA A 264 -10.78 -16.07 -0.61
C ALA A 264 -10.76 -15.26 0.70
N GLY A 265 -9.57 -14.94 1.21
CA GLY A 265 -9.38 -14.08 2.38
C GLY A 265 -9.91 -12.67 2.16
N ILE A 266 -9.63 -12.05 1.00
CA ILE A 266 -10.17 -10.75 0.61
C ILE A 266 -11.70 -10.81 0.56
N SER A 267 -12.29 -11.82 -0.10
CA SER A 267 -13.75 -11.98 -0.17
C SER A 267 -14.38 -12.14 1.21
N ALA A 268 -13.84 -13.03 2.05
CA ALA A 268 -14.34 -13.25 3.39
C ALA A 268 -14.24 -11.99 4.25
N LEU A 269 -13.11 -11.28 4.18
CA LEU A 269 -12.89 -10.04 4.92
C LEU A 269 -13.87 -8.95 4.47
N LEU A 270 -14.05 -8.75 3.16
CA LEU A 270 -14.97 -7.76 2.63
C LEU A 270 -16.42 -8.03 3.06
N ILE A 271 -16.88 -9.28 2.97
CA ILE A 271 -18.23 -9.66 3.43
C ILE A 271 -18.41 -9.34 4.92
N ALA A 272 -17.44 -9.76 5.75
CA ALA A 272 -17.51 -9.56 7.19
C ALA A 272 -17.46 -8.09 7.58
N ILE A 273 -16.48 -7.33 7.08
CA ILE A 273 -16.26 -5.94 7.50
C ILE A 273 -17.35 -5.01 6.97
N LEU A 274 -17.82 -5.20 5.73
CA LEU A 274 -18.92 -4.41 5.18
C LEU A 274 -20.22 -4.69 5.93
N GLY A 275 -20.47 -5.95 6.30
CA GLY A 275 -21.62 -6.33 7.12
C GLY A 275 -21.59 -5.70 8.52
N VAL A 276 -20.43 -5.77 9.19
CA VAL A 276 -20.24 -5.15 10.53
C VAL A 276 -20.38 -3.63 10.46
N VAL A 277 -19.74 -2.98 9.48
CA VAL A 277 -19.86 -1.53 9.31
C VAL A 277 -21.29 -1.13 8.99
N ALA A 278 -22.00 -1.85 8.13
CA ALA A 278 -23.42 -1.56 7.86
C ALA A 278 -24.30 -1.69 9.11
N LEU A 279 -24.01 -2.65 10.00
CA LEU A 279 -24.71 -2.76 11.28
C LEU A 279 -24.41 -1.58 12.20
N LEU A 280 -23.14 -1.20 12.31
CA LEU A 280 -22.72 -0.05 13.12
C LEU A 280 -23.28 1.27 12.58
N ASP A 281 -23.31 1.45 11.26
CA ASP A 281 -23.90 2.62 10.60
C ASP A 281 -25.40 2.73 10.88
N LYS A 282 -26.13 1.61 10.95
CA LYS A 282 -27.55 1.62 11.37
C LYS A 282 -27.71 2.07 12.82
N LEU A 283 -26.86 1.59 13.73
CA LEU A 283 -26.89 1.99 15.14
C LEU A 283 -26.53 3.48 15.31
N LEU A 284 -25.48 3.94 14.64
CA LEU A 284 -25.06 5.34 14.64
C LEU A 284 -26.12 6.24 14.00
N GLY A 285 -26.75 5.81 12.91
CA GLY A 285 -27.84 6.53 12.28
C GLY A 285 -29.04 6.73 13.19
N ALA A 286 -29.42 5.69 13.95
CA ALA A 286 -30.48 5.76 14.96
C ALA A 286 -30.12 6.69 16.13
N LEU A 287 -28.86 6.70 16.58
CA LEU A 287 -28.40 7.66 17.58
C LEU A 287 -28.41 9.09 17.02
N GLY A 288 -27.95 9.29 15.79
CA GLY A 288 -27.93 10.60 15.13
C GLY A 288 -29.32 11.20 14.98
N SER A 289 -30.33 10.40 14.66
CA SER A 289 -31.72 10.86 14.58
C SER A 289 -32.28 11.26 15.95
N LEU A 290 -31.90 10.56 17.03
CA LEU A 290 -32.26 10.97 18.41
C LEU A 290 -31.68 12.33 18.80
N PHE A 291 -30.51 12.69 18.27
CA PHE A 291 -29.88 14.01 18.46
C PHE A 291 -30.35 15.07 17.43
N GLY A 292 -31.37 14.76 16.62
CA GLY A 292 -31.94 15.71 15.66
C GLY A 292 -31.07 15.99 14.43
N MET A 293 -30.10 15.11 14.10
CA MET A 293 -29.29 15.25 12.89
C MET A 293 -30.12 14.96 11.63
N SER A 294 -30.08 15.85 10.65
CA SER A 294 -30.84 15.73 9.40
C SER A 294 -30.35 14.62 8.47
N GLU A 295 -29.09 14.22 8.60
CA GLU A 295 -28.50 13.14 7.82
C GLU A 295 -27.94 12.05 8.74
N PRO A 296 -28.03 10.77 8.34
CA PRO A 296 -27.59 9.66 9.17
C PRO A 296 -26.09 9.73 9.47
N LEU A 297 -25.74 9.43 10.71
CA LEU A 297 -24.35 9.28 11.13
C LEU A 297 -23.84 7.89 10.72
N SER A 298 -22.65 7.83 10.14
CA SER A 298 -21.96 6.58 9.78
C SER A 298 -20.50 6.63 10.22
N ILE A 299 -19.86 5.46 10.35
CA ILE A 299 -18.43 5.36 10.69
C ILE A 299 -17.61 6.11 9.64
N VAL A 300 -17.89 5.88 8.36
CA VAL A 300 -17.15 6.52 7.26
C VAL A 300 -17.33 8.05 7.31
N ARG A 301 -18.49 8.56 7.71
CA ARG A 301 -18.72 10.01 7.86
C ARG A 301 -17.94 10.60 9.04
N ILE A 302 -17.89 9.91 10.16
CA ILE A 302 -17.07 10.33 11.32
C ILE A 302 -15.59 10.36 10.91
N LEU A 303 -15.13 9.30 10.24
CA LEU A 303 -13.77 9.22 9.75
C LEU A 303 -13.47 10.27 8.67
N SER A 304 -14.44 10.63 7.82
CA SER A 304 -14.23 11.68 6.82
C SER A 304 -14.02 13.05 7.47
N TRP A 305 -14.68 13.36 8.59
CA TRP A 305 -14.39 14.57 9.35
C TRP A 305 -12.99 14.56 9.95
N PHE A 306 -12.56 13.41 10.48
CA PHE A 306 -11.20 13.24 11.00
C PHE A 306 -10.12 13.37 9.90
N PHE A 307 -10.37 12.77 8.73
CA PHE A 307 -9.44 12.78 7.60
C PHE A 307 -9.51 14.05 6.74
N TYR A 308 -10.50 14.92 6.94
CA TYR A 308 -10.63 16.19 6.21
C TYR A 308 -9.35 17.07 6.23
N PRO A 309 -8.75 17.38 7.40
CA PRO A 309 -7.51 18.16 7.42
C PRO A 309 -6.36 17.45 6.70
N PHE A 310 -6.27 16.12 6.77
CA PHE A 310 -5.24 15.36 6.07
C PHE A 310 -5.44 15.40 4.55
N ALA A 311 -6.67 15.25 4.07
CA ALA A 311 -7.03 15.38 2.66
C ALA A 311 -6.74 16.78 2.12
N TYR A 312 -7.03 17.82 2.90
CA TYR A 312 -6.71 19.20 2.55
C TYR A 312 -5.19 19.40 2.41
N LEU A 313 -4.41 18.85 3.35
CA LEU A 313 -2.95 18.94 3.38
C LEU A 313 -2.25 18.15 2.24
N LEU A 314 -2.93 17.20 1.60
CA LEU A 314 -2.44 16.61 0.35
C LEU A 314 -2.37 17.63 -0.79
N GLY A 315 -3.03 18.78 -0.64
CA GLY A 315 -3.01 19.88 -1.59
C GLY A 315 -3.90 19.61 -2.79
N LEU A 316 -5.00 18.88 -2.64
CA LEU A 316 -5.98 18.57 -3.70
C LEU A 316 -6.74 19.81 -4.19
N GLN A 317 -7.51 19.67 -5.27
CA GLN A 317 -8.52 20.67 -5.62
C GLN A 317 -9.56 20.78 -4.49
N SER A 318 -9.94 22.00 -4.11
CA SER A 318 -10.80 22.24 -2.93
C SER A 318 -12.17 21.54 -3.00
N SER A 319 -12.73 21.38 -4.20
CA SER A 319 -13.98 20.63 -4.42
C SER A 319 -13.85 19.15 -4.09
N ASP A 320 -12.65 18.59 -4.19
CA ASP A 320 -12.42 17.15 -4.09
C ASP A 320 -12.03 16.74 -2.67
N VAL A 321 -11.68 17.70 -1.80
CA VAL A 321 -11.25 17.46 -0.41
C VAL A 321 -12.28 16.66 0.39
N PRO A 322 -13.60 16.96 0.36
CA PRO A 322 -14.58 16.15 1.11
C PRO A 322 -14.60 14.68 0.64
N THR A 323 -14.55 14.47 -0.67
CA THR A 323 -14.57 13.14 -1.27
C THR A 323 -13.28 12.37 -0.97
N ALA A 324 -12.14 13.04 -1.07
CA ALA A 324 -10.84 12.48 -0.68
C ALA A 324 -10.79 12.10 0.80
N ALA A 325 -11.33 12.94 1.69
CA ALA A 325 -11.41 12.64 3.11
C ALA A 325 -12.26 11.40 3.40
N ARG A 326 -13.36 11.23 2.65
CA ARG A 326 -14.18 10.00 2.70
C ARG A 326 -13.38 8.78 2.25
N LEU A 327 -12.66 8.85 1.13
CA LEU A 327 -11.83 7.73 0.64
C LEU A 327 -10.71 7.35 1.63
N LEU A 328 -10.05 8.34 2.24
CA LEU A 328 -9.03 8.10 3.26
C LEU A 328 -9.61 7.48 4.53
N GLY A 329 -10.78 7.96 4.98
CA GLY A 329 -11.47 7.44 6.15
C GLY A 329 -12.02 6.04 5.94
N GLU A 330 -12.67 5.78 4.80
CA GLU A 330 -13.21 4.46 4.50
C GLU A 330 -12.09 3.43 4.35
N ARG A 331 -10.91 3.79 3.82
CA ARG A 331 -9.75 2.89 3.75
C ARG A 331 -9.43 2.28 5.11
N VAL A 332 -9.34 3.09 6.16
CA VAL A 332 -8.90 2.64 7.49
C VAL A 332 -9.77 1.53 8.05
N ILE A 333 -11.08 1.55 7.77
CA ILE A 333 -12.05 0.60 8.32
C ILE A 333 -12.48 -0.47 7.30
N LEU A 334 -12.67 -0.12 6.03
CA LEU A 334 -13.21 -1.00 4.98
C LEU A 334 -12.17 -1.71 4.12
N THR A 335 -10.92 -1.23 4.10
CA THR A 335 -9.81 -1.58 3.17
C THR A 335 -9.65 -0.65 1.97
N GLU A 336 -8.43 -0.65 1.43
CA GLU A 336 -8.06 0.03 0.20
C GLU A 336 -8.73 -0.56 -1.05
N VAL A 337 -9.08 -1.86 -1.07
CA VAL A 337 -9.84 -2.47 -2.19
C VAL A 337 -11.16 -1.71 -2.41
N VAL A 338 -11.91 -1.46 -1.34
CA VAL A 338 -13.17 -0.70 -1.41
C VAL A 338 -12.89 0.74 -1.85
N SER A 339 -11.85 1.35 -1.29
CA SER A 339 -11.48 2.74 -1.57
C SER A 339 -11.07 2.96 -3.02
N TYR A 340 -10.32 2.04 -3.61
CA TYR A 340 -9.93 2.10 -5.02
C TYR A 340 -11.11 1.88 -5.96
N ASN A 341 -12.02 0.96 -5.62
CA ASN A 341 -13.25 0.77 -6.39
C ASN A 341 -14.12 2.05 -6.37
N HIS A 342 -14.32 2.66 -5.20
CA HIS A 342 -15.03 3.93 -5.10
C HIS A 342 -14.31 5.07 -5.83
N LEU A 343 -12.98 5.16 -5.76
CA LEU A 343 -12.21 6.14 -6.53
C LEU A 343 -12.49 5.99 -8.03
N ALA A 344 -12.45 4.77 -8.57
CA ALA A 344 -12.76 4.52 -9.98
C ALA A 344 -14.19 4.97 -10.36
N GLN A 345 -15.18 4.70 -9.51
CA GLN A 345 -16.57 5.13 -9.72
C GLN A 345 -16.74 6.65 -9.65
N LEU A 346 -16.06 7.31 -8.72
CA LEU A 346 -16.09 8.77 -8.56
C LEU A 346 -15.46 9.49 -9.76
N ILE A 347 -14.41 8.92 -10.35
CA ILE A 347 -13.81 9.43 -11.59
C ILE A 347 -14.77 9.20 -12.77
N THR A 348 -15.32 7.99 -12.89
CA THR A 348 -16.24 7.63 -14.00
C THR A 348 -17.52 8.48 -13.98
N SER A 349 -18.05 8.80 -12.80
CA SER A 349 -19.25 9.64 -12.63
C SER A 349 -18.98 11.14 -12.73
N GLY A 350 -17.72 11.55 -12.88
CA GLY A 350 -17.34 12.96 -12.95
C GLY A 350 -17.44 13.71 -11.62
N GLN A 351 -17.45 13.01 -10.48
CA GLN A 351 -17.37 13.65 -9.16
C GLN A 351 -15.94 14.05 -8.80
N ILE A 352 -14.94 13.32 -9.32
CA ILE A 352 -13.52 13.71 -9.29
C ILE A 352 -13.08 13.90 -10.75
N ASN A 353 -12.88 15.16 -11.13
CA ASN A 353 -12.46 15.51 -12.49
C ASN A 353 -11.01 16.02 -12.56
N ASP A 354 -10.42 16.45 -11.43
CA ASP A 354 -9.05 16.95 -11.42
C ASP A 354 -8.06 15.78 -11.61
N PRO A 355 -7.33 15.74 -12.74
CA PRO A 355 -6.36 14.67 -13.00
C PRO A 355 -5.26 14.63 -11.93
N ARG A 356 -4.94 15.76 -11.32
CA ARG A 356 -3.95 15.82 -10.23
C ARG A 356 -4.49 15.18 -8.95
N THR A 357 -5.76 15.42 -8.58
CA THR A 357 -6.43 14.69 -7.49
C THR A 357 -6.35 13.18 -7.70
N VAL A 358 -6.61 12.68 -8.92
CA VAL A 358 -6.52 11.25 -9.23
C VAL A 358 -5.14 10.69 -8.91
N VAL A 359 -4.07 11.32 -9.41
CA VAL A 359 -2.69 10.88 -9.12
C VAL A 359 -2.39 10.89 -7.62
N ILE A 360 -2.76 11.96 -6.92
CA ILE A 360 -2.47 12.09 -5.48
C ILE A 360 -3.18 11.00 -4.68
N LEU A 361 -4.46 10.74 -4.97
CA LEU A 361 -5.23 9.70 -4.28
C LEU A 361 -4.75 8.29 -4.63
N THR A 362 -4.29 8.05 -5.87
CA THR A 362 -3.62 6.78 -6.20
C THR A 362 -2.40 6.53 -5.32
N TYR A 363 -1.61 7.55 -4.99
CA TYR A 363 -0.46 7.37 -4.10
C TYR A 363 -0.87 7.30 -2.63
N ALA A 364 -1.81 8.15 -2.20
CA ALA A 364 -2.26 8.23 -0.81
C ALA A 364 -3.02 6.99 -0.33
N LEU A 365 -3.70 6.28 -1.24
CA LEU A 365 -4.41 5.04 -0.94
C LEU A 365 -3.53 3.80 -1.11
N CYS A 366 -2.33 3.92 -1.69
CA CYS A 366 -1.44 2.80 -1.99
C CYS A 366 -0.74 2.26 -0.73
N GLY A 367 -1.45 1.45 0.03
CA GLY A 367 -0.94 0.67 1.15
C GLY A 367 -2.06 0.00 1.95
N PHE A 368 -1.76 -1.12 2.59
CA PHE A 368 -2.65 -1.84 3.51
C PHE A 368 -2.86 -1.13 4.86
N ALA A 369 -2.99 0.20 4.87
CA ALA A 369 -3.08 1.00 6.08
C ALA A 369 -4.51 0.99 6.65
N HIS A 370 -4.96 -0.19 7.09
CA HIS A 370 -6.29 -0.42 7.66
C HIS A 370 -6.26 -1.42 8.82
N VAL A 371 -7.30 -1.39 9.66
CA VAL A 371 -7.33 -2.16 10.92
C VAL A 371 -7.22 -3.67 10.68
N ALA A 372 -7.89 -4.19 9.65
CA ALA A 372 -7.82 -5.63 9.34
C ALA A 372 -6.41 -6.09 8.95
N ALA A 373 -5.62 -5.27 8.23
CA ALA A 373 -4.27 -5.62 7.88
C ALA A 373 -3.33 -5.64 9.09
N VAL A 374 -3.62 -4.88 10.17
CA VAL A 374 -2.86 -5.00 11.42
C VAL A 374 -2.89 -6.44 11.93
N ALA A 375 -4.04 -7.10 11.90
CA ALA A 375 -4.15 -8.50 12.31
C ALA A 375 -3.33 -9.44 11.40
N ILE A 376 -3.31 -9.17 10.10
CA ILE A 376 -2.53 -9.96 9.11
C ILE A 376 -1.03 -9.80 9.37
N PHE A 377 -0.53 -8.57 9.48
CA PHE A 377 0.90 -8.31 9.65
C PHE A 377 1.40 -8.67 11.04
N VAL A 378 0.70 -8.26 12.09
CA VAL A 378 1.05 -8.63 13.47
C VAL A 378 0.94 -10.13 13.68
N GLY A 379 -0.19 -10.74 13.31
CA GLY A 379 -0.42 -12.17 13.47
C GLY A 379 0.53 -13.01 12.63
N GLY A 380 0.71 -12.65 11.37
CA GLY A 380 1.62 -13.34 10.45
C GLY A 380 3.07 -13.27 10.91
N THR A 381 3.57 -12.09 11.30
CA THR A 381 4.93 -11.98 11.85
C THR A 381 5.07 -12.70 13.20
N ALA A 382 4.03 -12.71 14.05
CA ALA A 382 4.07 -13.43 15.32
C ALA A 382 4.12 -14.96 15.15
N VAL A 383 3.59 -15.51 14.05
CA VAL A 383 3.76 -16.94 13.72
C VAL A 383 5.21 -17.26 13.39
N LEU A 384 5.95 -16.31 12.80
CA LEU A 384 7.36 -16.48 12.45
C LEU A 384 8.30 -16.30 13.66
N ALA A 385 7.91 -15.47 14.63
CA ALA A 385 8.65 -15.21 15.87
C ALA A 385 7.71 -15.24 17.09
N PRO A 386 7.27 -16.43 17.56
CA PRO A 386 6.27 -16.56 18.63
C PRO A 386 6.66 -15.88 19.94
N SER A 387 7.97 -15.88 20.27
CA SER A 387 8.52 -15.23 21.45
C SER A 387 8.35 -13.71 21.46
N ARG A 388 8.07 -13.10 20.30
CA ARG A 388 7.91 -11.64 20.12
C ARG A 388 6.46 -11.21 19.89
N ARG A 389 5.49 -12.12 20.10
CA ARG A 389 4.07 -11.86 19.88
C ARG A 389 3.57 -10.59 20.60
N ASP A 390 3.92 -10.42 21.87
CA ASP A 390 3.44 -9.29 22.67
C ASP A 390 4.08 -7.97 22.25
N ASP A 391 5.34 -8.00 21.83
CA ASP A 391 6.02 -6.84 21.24
C ASP A 391 5.31 -6.41 19.96
N LEU A 392 5.07 -7.34 19.03
CA LEU A 392 4.37 -7.08 17.77
C LEU A 392 2.95 -6.54 17.98
N ALA A 393 2.20 -7.16 18.91
CA ALA A 393 0.85 -6.73 19.27
C ALA A 393 0.85 -5.29 19.82
N SER A 394 1.79 -4.97 20.71
CA SER A 394 1.92 -3.62 21.28
C SER A 394 2.28 -2.55 20.24
N LEU A 395 2.90 -2.95 19.12
CA LEU A 395 3.28 -2.05 18.03
C LEU A 395 2.20 -1.89 16.96
N GLY A 396 1.23 -2.80 16.86
CA GLY A 396 0.27 -2.87 15.75
C GLY A 396 -0.47 -1.56 15.44
N LEU A 397 -1.05 -0.91 16.45
CA LEU A 397 -1.76 0.38 16.24
C LEU A 397 -0.80 1.53 15.90
N ARG A 398 0.41 1.53 16.46
CA ARG A 398 1.44 2.51 16.09
C ARG A 398 1.89 2.29 14.65
N ALA A 399 2.07 1.04 14.23
CA ALA A 399 2.44 0.70 12.86
C ALA A 399 1.33 1.11 11.86
N LEU A 400 0.06 0.95 12.21
CA LEU A 400 -1.06 1.46 11.41
C LEU A 400 -1.03 2.98 11.24
N LEU A 401 -0.78 3.71 12.33
CA LEU A 401 -0.61 5.16 12.28
C LEU A 401 0.59 5.54 11.40
N ALA A 402 1.74 4.88 11.60
CA ALA A 402 2.95 5.11 10.82
C ALA A 402 2.71 4.87 9.32
N ALA A 403 2.03 3.78 8.96
CA ALA A 403 1.71 3.44 7.59
C ALA A 403 0.70 4.41 6.96
N THR A 404 -0.28 4.87 7.75
CA THR A 404 -1.22 5.91 7.32
C THR A 404 -0.47 7.19 6.99
N LEU A 405 0.43 7.64 7.88
CA LEU A 405 1.24 8.83 7.66
C LEU A 405 2.23 8.64 6.48
N ALA A 406 2.83 7.47 6.35
CA ALA A 406 3.73 7.16 5.23
C ALA A 406 3.00 7.23 3.88
N THR A 407 1.81 6.66 3.76
CA THR A 407 0.99 6.76 2.53
C THR A 407 0.51 8.19 2.28
N LEU A 408 0.19 8.96 3.31
CA LEU A 408 -0.10 10.39 3.14
C LEU A 408 1.15 11.17 2.67
N MET A 409 2.35 10.83 3.16
CA MET A 409 3.60 11.41 2.68
C MET A 409 3.87 11.05 1.22
N THR A 410 3.63 9.80 0.78
CA THR A 410 3.76 9.43 -0.65
C THR A 410 2.76 10.20 -1.51
N GLY A 411 1.51 10.37 -1.05
CA GLY A 411 0.50 11.22 -1.67
C GLY A 411 0.95 12.69 -1.77
N SER A 412 1.53 13.24 -0.70
CA SER A 412 2.12 14.59 -0.73
C SER A 412 3.26 14.70 -1.73
N VAL A 413 4.17 13.73 -1.82
CA VAL A 413 5.25 13.73 -2.82
C VAL A 413 4.67 13.74 -4.24
N ALA A 414 3.63 12.93 -4.51
CA ALA A 414 2.92 13.00 -5.78
C ALA A 414 2.31 14.38 -6.02
N GLY A 415 1.69 15.00 -5.02
CA GLY A 415 1.10 16.34 -5.12
C GLY A 415 2.12 17.48 -5.28
N ILE A 416 3.35 17.30 -4.80
CA ILE A 416 4.47 18.23 -5.00
C ILE A 416 4.91 18.21 -6.47
N PHE A 417 5.12 17.02 -7.03
CA PHE A 417 5.77 16.91 -8.35
C PHE A 417 4.83 16.74 -9.53
N SER A 418 3.60 16.25 -9.33
CA SER A 418 2.61 16.00 -10.39
C SER A 418 1.67 17.18 -10.60
N SER A 419 1.38 17.46 -11.87
CA SER A 419 0.31 18.34 -12.34
C SER A 419 -0.88 17.58 -12.92
N GLY A 420 -0.88 16.24 -12.88
CA GLY A 420 -1.96 15.39 -13.39
C GLY A 420 -1.90 15.10 -14.89
N GLN A 421 -0.91 15.62 -15.63
CA GLN A 421 -0.76 15.39 -17.08
C GLN A 421 -0.71 13.90 -17.45
N GLN A 422 -0.17 13.05 -16.57
CA GLN A 422 -0.05 11.60 -16.80
C GLN A 422 -1.40 10.89 -16.91
N VAL A 423 -2.46 11.43 -16.30
CA VAL A 423 -3.82 10.89 -16.40
C VAL A 423 -4.48 11.29 -17.71
N LEU A 424 -4.07 12.44 -18.29
CA LEU A 424 -4.59 12.96 -19.55
C LEU A 424 -3.92 12.34 -20.78
N LEU A 425 -2.69 11.85 -20.64
CA LEU A 425 -1.94 11.21 -21.70
C LEU A 425 -2.44 9.77 -21.90
N ARG A 426 -3.25 9.57 -22.95
CA ARG A 426 -3.73 8.27 -23.41
C ARG A 426 -2.73 7.57 -24.31
#